data_AF-L7FFP4-F1
#
_entry.id   AF-L7FFP4-F1
#
_cell.length_a   1.000
_cell.length_b   1.000
_cell.length_c   1.000
_cell.angle_alpha   90.00
_cell.angle_beta   90.00
_cell.angle_gamma   90.00
#
_symmetry.space_group_name_H-M   'P 1'
#
loop_
_entity.id
_entity.type
_entity.pdbx_description
1 polymer ?
#
loop_
_entity_poly.entity_id
_entity_poly.type
_entity_poly.pdbx_seq_one_letter_code
_entity_poly.pdbx_strand_id
1 'polypeptide(L)'
;MRAGAARKSGSRDTYDANGTLTKVTDKNHGTITVDQHDESGEHQGFKLTETRSGRWIDLVKTYPNQWQAKDNAGRTAVFDLDADGNLAKVTDTEDKATSYDYDGDGRVTKVTTPENAVTLFTYDD
;
A
#
# COMPACT_ATOMS: atom_id res chain seq x y z
N MET A 1 6.91 22.24 -13.04
CA MET A 1 5.60 21.82 -12.48
C MET A 1 4.59 21.79 -13.60
N ARG A 2 4.00 20.63 -13.90
CA ARG A 2 2.83 20.55 -14.79
C ARG A 2 1.54 20.74 -13.98
N ALA A 3 0.55 21.35 -14.62
CA ALA A 3 -0.69 21.82 -14.02
C ALA A 3 -1.49 20.69 -13.36
N GLY A 4 -2.06 20.97 -12.18
CA GLY A 4 -2.76 19.97 -11.40
C GLY A 4 -4.12 19.57 -11.98
N ALA A 5 -4.44 18.28 -11.91
CA ALA A 5 -5.74 17.76 -12.32
C ALA A 5 -6.76 17.97 -11.20
N ALA A 6 -7.80 18.76 -11.46
CA ALA A 6 -8.91 18.92 -10.53
C ALA A 6 -9.94 17.81 -10.75
N ARG A 7 -10.25 17.06 -9.71
CA ARG A 7 -11.30 16.03 -9.74
C ARG A 7 -12.66 16.68 -9.48
N LYS A 8 -13.75 16.08 -10.00
CA LYS A 8 -15.13 16.52 -9.71
C LYS A 8 -15.45 16.53 -8.20
N SER A 9 -14.66 15.84 -7.38
CA SER A 9 -14.74 15.81 -5.92
C SER A 9 -14.21 17.07 -5.22
N GLY A 10 -13.56 17.99 -5.95
CA GLY A 10 -12.89 19.17 -5.38
C GLY A 10 -11.45 18.92 -4.95
N SER A 11 -10.93 17.69 -5.10
CA SER A 11 -9.52 17.36 -4.88
C SER A 11 -8.65 17.80 -6.07
N ARG A 12 -7.38 18.13 -5.82
CA ARG A 12 -6.38 18.49 -6.84
C ARG A 12 -5.13 17.65 -6.70
N ASP A 13 -4.69 17.05 -7.80
CA ASP A 13 -3.46 16.27 -7.88
C ASP A 13 -2.35 17.12 -8.51
N THR A 14 -1.12 17.02 -8.01
CA THR A 14 0.07 17.68 -8.57
C THR A 14 1.09 16.64 -9.01
N TYR A 15 1.69 16.86 -10.18
CA TYR A 15 2.65 15.94 -10.78
C TYR A 15 3.99 16.63 -11.09
N ASP A 16 5.06 15.85 -11.10
CA ASP A 16 6.38 16.30 -11.57
C ASP A 16 6.46 16.38 -13.11
N ALA A 17 7.67 16.57 -13.66
CA ALA A 17 7.87 16.65 -15.11
C ALA A 17 7.67 15.31 -15.84
N ASN A 18 7.84 14.19 -15.13
CA ASN A 18 7.72 12.83 -15.64
C ASN A 18 6.28 12.29 -15.51
N GLY A 19 5.39 13.04 -14.87
CA GLY A 19 4.01 12.64 -14.64
C GLY A 19 3.80 11.87 -13.34
N THR A 20 4.80 11.84 -12.45
CA THR A 20 4.72 11.18 -11.15
C THR A 20 3.95 12.05 -10.16
N LEU A 21 3.02 11.45 -9.42
CA LEU A 21 2.23 12.14 -8.40
C LEU A 21 3.13 12.58 -7.24
N THR A 22 3.03 13.85 -6.86
CA THR A 22 3.85 14.45 -5.79
C THR A 22 3.01 15.05 -4.66
N LYS A 23 1.74 15.37 -4.93
CA LYS A 23 0.87 16.00 -3.93
C LYS A 23 -0.60 15.84 -4.27
N VAL A 24 -1.41 15.60 -3.25
CA VAL A 24 -2.87 15.64 -3.32
C VAL A 24 -3.37 16.68 -2.34
N THR A 25 -4.22 17.60 -2.80
CA THR A 25 -4.90 18.58 -1.96
C THR A 25 -6.40 18.31 -1.97
N ASP A 26 -7.01 18.18 -0.79
CA ASP A 26 -8.45 17.98 -0.66
C ASP A 26 -9.24 19.29 -0.81
N LYS A 27 -10.58 19.19 -0.83
CA LYS A 27 -11.49 20.33 -0.97
C LYS A 27 -11.41 21.35 0.17
N ASN A 28 -10.89 20.95 1.33
CA ASN A 28 -10.71 21.75 2.54
C ASN A 28 -9.26 22.27 2.67
N HIS A 29 -8.45 22.16 1.60
CA HIS A 29 -7.04 22.53 1.55
C HIS A 29 -6.09 21.66 2.41
N GLY A 30 -6.58 20.54 2.96
CA GLY A 30 -5.72 19.51 3.53
C GLY A 30 -4.81 18.93 2.45
N THR A 31 -3.55 18.67 2.77
CA THR A 31 -2.54 18.26 1.78
C THR A 31 -1.79 17.02 2.23
N ILE A 32 -1.63 16.09 1.29
CA ILE A 32 -0.73 14.93 1.39
C ILE A 32 0.37 15.12 0.35
N THR A 33 1.64 15.07 0.75
CA THR A 33 2.78 14.95 -0.18
C THR A 33 3.13 13.49 -0.40
N VAL A 34 3.70 13.21 -1.58
CA VAL A 34 4.13 11.88 -2.01
C VAL A 34 5.60 11.95 -2.40
N ASP A 35 6.45 11.23 -1.67
CA ASP A 35 7.86 11.03 -2.01
C ASP A 35 8.03 9.59 -2.50
N GLN A 36 8.44 9.37 -3.76
CA GLN A 36 8.65 8.03 -4.30
C GLN A 36 10.02 7.47 -3.87
N HIS A 37 10.11 6.16 -3.69
CA HIS A 37 11.37 5.44 -3.45
C HIS A 37 11.99 4.83 -4.71
N ASP A 38 11.43 5.16 -5.87
CA ASP A 38 11.79 4.53 -7.14
C ASP A 38 13.22 4.90 -7.56
N GLU A 39 14.08 3.88 -7.64
CA GLU A 39 15.42 3.96 -8.22
C GLU A 39 15.50 3.02 -9.44
N SER A 40 16.07 3.51 -10.55
CA SER A 40 16.40 2.69 -11.73
C SER A 40 15.26 1.92 -12.41
N GLY A 41 14.02 2.40 -12.32
CA GLY A 41 12.89 1.95 -13.16
C GLY A 41 11.98 0.88 -12.55
N GLU A 42 12.28 0.39 -11.34
CA GLU A 42 11.33 -0.38 -10.55
C GLU A 42 10.63 0.51 -9.52
N HIS A 43 9.34 0.25 -9.29
CA HIS A 43 8.61 0.89 -8.21
C HIS A 43 9.02 0.26 -6.87
N GLN A 44 9.72 1.02 -6.03
CA GLN A 44 10.23 0.56 -4.74
C GLN A 44 9.40 1.07 -3.56
N GLY A 45 8.40 1.92 -3.85
CA GLY A 45 7.41 2.37 -2.90
C GLY A 45 7.27 3.87 -2.84
N PHE A 46 6.59 4.33 -1.80
CA PHE A 46 6.31 5.74 -1.60
C PHE A 46 6.06 6.07 -0.14
N LYS A 47 6.35 7.32 0.20
CA LYS A 47 6.01 7.93 1.48
C LYS A 47 4.92 8.96 1.29
N LEU A 48 3.85 8.82 2.08
CA LEU A 48 2.77 9.79 2.17
C LEU A 48 2.95 10.60 3.45
N THR A 49 2.93 11.93 3.35
CA THR A 49 3.02 12.82 4.53
C THR A 49 1.85 13.81 4.55
N GLU A 50 1.04 13.80 5.62
CA GLU A 50 0.03 14.83 5.85
C GLU A 50 0.69 16.09 6.41
N THR A 51 0.57 17.21 5.70
CA THR A 51 1.45 18.36 5.91
C THR A 51 1.15 19.16 7.19
N ARG A 52 -0.04 19.01 7.78
CA ARG A 52 -0.46 19.79 8.96
C ARG A 52 -0.05 19.12 10.26
N SER A 53 -0.11 17.80 10.30
CA SER A 53 0.24 16.97 11.44
C SER A 53 1.67 16.43 11.36
N GLY A 54 2.25 16.39 10.16
CA GLY A 54 3.53 15.73 9.90
C GLY A 54 3.47 14.21 10.01
N ARG A 55 2.28 13.62 10.17
CA ARG A 55 2.10 12.17 10.19
C ARG A 55 2.37 11.60 8.82
N TRP A 56 3.00 10.43 8.80
CA TRP A 56 3.37 9.78 7.56
C TRP A 56 3.14 8.28 7.63
N ILE A 57 2.94 7.70 6.45
CA ILE A 57 3.02 6.27 6.19
C ILE A 57 4.04 6.11 5.07
N ASP A 58 5.00 5.22 5.28
CA ASP A 58 6.08 4.92 4.36
C ASP A 58 5.98 3.47 3.93
N LEU A 59 5.65 3.24 2.66
CA LEU A 59 5.53 1.91 2.07
C LEU A 59 6.80 1.64 1.25
N VAL A 60 7.56 0.62 1.60
CA VAL A 60 8.84 0.31 0.96
C VAL A 60 8.91 -1.18 0.63
N LYS A 61 9.40 -1.51 -0.57
CA LYS A 61 9.73 -2.88 -0.96
C LYS A 61 11.03 -3.30 -0.25
N THR A 62 10.94 -4.26 0.66
CA THR A 62 12.06 -4.73 1.49
C THR A 62 12.75 -5.97 0.90
N TYR A 63 11.99 -6.80 0.18
CA TYR A 63 12.46 -7.96 -0.59
C TYR A 63 11.67 -8.05 -1.90
N PRO A 64 12.09 -8.86 -2.90
CA PRO A 64 11.40 -8.95 -4.19
C PRO A 64 9.87 -9.14 -4.08
N ASN A 65 9.42 -9.94 -3.11
CA ASN A 65 8.01 -10.25 -2.87
C ASN A 65 7.55 -9.77 -1.48
N GLN A 66 8.17 -8.74 -0.90
CA GLN A 66 7.77 -8.22 0.41
C GLN A 66 7.73 -6.69 0.41
N TRP A 67 6.64 -6.17 0.97
CA TRP A 67 6.44 -4.76 1.25
C TRP A 67 6.31 -4.53 2.75
N GLN A 68 6.85 -3.42 3.23
CA GLN A 68 6.70 -2.97 4.60
C GLN A 68 6.08 -1.58 4.60
N ALA A 69 4.98 -1.41 5.32
CA ALA A 69 4.45 -0.11 5.69
C ALA A 69 4.96 0.26 7.09
N LYS A 70 5.51 1.46 7.24
CA LYS A 70 5.93 2.03 8.52
C LYS A 70 5.23 3.35 8.75
N ASP A 71 4.93 3.69 10.00
CA ASP A 71 4.36 4.99 10.34
C ASP A 71 5.29 5.86 11.19
N ASN A 72 4.85 7.09 11.44
CA ASN A 72 5.58 8.07 12.25
C ASN A 72 5.76 7.66 13.73
N ALA A 73 5.04 6.67 14.22
CA ALA A 73 5.22 6.09 15.55
C ALA A 73 6.22 4.92 15.54
N GLY A 74 6.74 4.53 14.37
CA GLY A 74 7.67 3.43 14.18
C GLY A 74 7.00 2.07 14.07
N ARG A 75 5.66 2.00 14.04
CA ARG A 75 4.91 0.75 13.88
C ARG A 75 5.07 0.25 12.46
N THR A 76 5.16 -1.07 12.29
CA THR A 76 5.37 -1.71 10.99
C THR A 76 4.28 -2.72 10.70
N ALA A 77 3.79 -2.75 9.46
CA ALA A 77 3.01 -3.85 8.91
C ALA A 77 3.75 -4.41 7.70
N VAL A 78 3.74 -5.73 7.53
CA VAL A 78 4.46 -6.42 6.46
C VAL A 78 3.47 -7.18 5.58
N PHE A 79 3.68 -7.11 4.27
CA PHE A 79 2.86 -7.75 3.24
C PHE A 79 3.78 -8.63 2.40
N ASP A 80 3.63 -9.94 2.53
CA ASP A 80 4.36 -10.91 1.71
C ASP A 80 3.47 -11.34 0.54
N LEU A 81 4.07 -11.43 -0.64
CA LEU A 81 3.41 -11.88 -1.86
C LEU A 81 3.85 -13.31 -2.22
N ASP A 82 2.94 -14.08 -2.82
CA ASP A 82 3.29 -15.35 -3.44
C ASP A 82 4.04 -15.16 -4.77
N ALA A 83 4.33 -16.25 -5.47
CA ALA A 83 5.05 -16.22 -6.74
C ALA A 83 4.24 -15.60 -7.89
N ASP A 84 2.91 -15.61 -7.79
CA ASP A 84 1.99 -15.06 -8.78
C ASP A 84 1.67 -13.57 -8.48
N GLY A 85 2.18 -13.04 -7.37
CA GLY A 85 2.01 -11.66 -6.93
C GLY A 85 0.76 -11.41 -6.07
N ASN A 86 0.07 -12.47 -5.63
CA ASN A 86 -1.06 -12.33 -4.71
C ASN A 86 -0.58 -12.14 -3.28
N LEU A 87 -1.41 -11.55 -2.42
CA LEU A 87 -1.09 -11.31 -1.03
C LEU A 87 -1.12 -12.61 -0.22
N ALA A 88 0.04 -13.21 0.04
CA ALA A 88 0.15 -14.48 0.76
C ALA A 88 0.03 -14.31 2.28
N LYS A 89 0.55 -13.22 2.84
CA LYS A 89 0.56 -12.98 4.28
C LYS A 89 0.57 -11.50 4.61
N VAL A 90 -0.20 -11.13 5.63
CA VAL A 90 -0.12 -9.83 6.30
C VAL A 90 0.31 -10.05 7.74
N THR A 91 1.38 -9.39 8.16
CA THR A 91 1.76 -9.27 9.57
C THR A 91 1.45 -7.85 10.02
N ASP A 92 0.55 -7.69 10.98
CA ASP A 92 0.12 -6.37 11.48
C ASP A 92 1.14 -5.76 12.45
N THR A 93 0.80 -4.58 12.98
CA THR A 93 1.65 -3.83 13.91
C THR A 93 1.80 -4.46 15.30
N GLU A 94 1.04 -5.51 15.60
CA GLU A 94 1.12 -6.30 16.83
C GLU A 94 1.81 -7.65 16.58
N ASP A 95 2.52 -7.78 15.44
CA ASP A 95 3.19 -9.00 14.97
C ASP A 95 2.23 -10.18 14.74
N LYS A 96 0.93 -9.91 14.57
CA LYS A 96 -0.08 -10.92 14.31
C LYS A 96 -0.22 -11.16 12.80
N ALA A 97 -0.13 -12.43 12.41
CA ALA A 97 -0.11 -12.84 11.02
C ALA A 97 -1.43 -13.44 10.54
N THR A 98 -1.95 -12.94 9.41
CA THR A 98 -3.03 -13.57 8.64
C THR A 98 -2.49 -14.06 7.30
N SER A 99 -2.73 -15.31 6.93
CA SER A 99 -2.29 -15.88 5.65
C SER A 99 -3.47 -16.21 4.73
N TYR A 100 -3.20 -16.17 3.42
CA TYR A 100 -4.17 -16.38 2.36
C TYR A 100 -3.62 -17.40 1.36
N ASP A 101 -4.41 -18.42 1.04
CA ASP A 101 -4.12 -19.37 -0.03
C ASP A 101 -5.09 -19.11 -1.19
N TYR A 102 -4.65 -19.38 -2.42
CA TYR A 102 -5.38 -19.10 -3.65
C TYR A 102 -5.54 -20.35 -4.51
N ASP A 103 -6.58 -20.38 -5.35
CA ASP A 103 -6.70 -21.35 -6.45
C ASP A 103 -5.93 -20.87 -7.69
N GLY A 104 -5.95 -21.68 -8.76
CA GLY A 104 -5.27 -21.36 -10.02
C GLY A 104 -5.84 -20.15 -10.78
N ASP A 105 -7.03 -19.67 -10.39
CA ASP A 105 -7.65 -18.46 -10.94
C ASP A 105 -7.32 -17.20 -10.12
N GLY A 106 -6.54 -17.34 -9.04
CA GLY A 106 -6.21 -16.25 -8.13
C GLY A 106 -7.34 -15.88 -7.17
N ARG A 107 -8.31 -16.79 -6.92
CA ARG A 107 -9.37 -16.59 -5.92
C ARG A 107 -8.93 -17.15 -4.57
N VAL A 108 -9.21 -16.45 -3.48
CA VAL A 108 -8.84 -16.89 -2.13
C VAL A 108 -9.62 -18.17 -1.77
N THR A 109 -8.92 -19.26 -1.47
CA THR A 109 -9.51 -20.55 -1.03
C THR A 109 -9.39 -20.78 0.46
N LYS A 110 -8.44 -20.13 1.14
CA LYS A 110 -8.25 -20.27 2.58
C LYS A 110 -7.73 -18.99 3.21
N VAL A 111 -8.25 -18.66 4.38
CA VAL A 111 -7.73 -17.62 5.27
C VAL A 111 -7.40 -18.26 6.61
N THR A 112 -6.18 -18.05 7.11
CA THR A 112 -5.76 -18.48 8.45
C THR A 112 -5.44 -17.26 9.29
N THR A 113 -6.13 -17.07 10.41
CA THR A 113 -5.94 -15.92 11.32
C THR A 113 -4.79 -16.18 12.31
N PRO A 114 -4.33 -15.14 13.04
CA PRO A 114 -3.27 -15.28 14.06
C PRO A 114 -3.63 -16.28 15.18
N GLU A 115 -4.93 -16.44 15.45
CA GLU A 115 -5.46 -17.39 16.43
C GLU A 115 -5.55 -18.82 15.88
N ASN A 116 -5.02 -19.07 14.67
CA ASN A 116 -5.11 -20.30 13.90
C ASN A 116 -6.55 -20.67 13.48
N ALA A 117 -7.48 -19.71 13.50
CA ALA A 117 -8.81 -19.93 12.95
C ALA A 117 -8.71 -20.02 11.42
N VAL A 118 -9.32 -21.05 10.83
CA VAL A 118 -9.29 -21.30 9.39
C VAL A 118 -10.68 -21.11 8.80
N THR A 119 -10.77 -20.26 7.78
CA THR A 119 -11.96 -20.13 6.92
C THR A 119 -11.61 -20.66 5.53
N LEU A 120 -12.45 -21.54 5.00
CA LEU A 120 -12.30 -22.10 3.65
C LEU A 120 -13.38 -21.54 2.74
N PHE A 121 -12.99 -21.25 1.50
CA PHE A 121 -13.87 -20.77 0.45
C PHE A 121 -13.87 -21.78 -0.69
N THR A 122 -15.07 -22.09 -1.17
CA THR A 122 -15.30 -22.91 -2.36
C THR A 122 -16.05 -22.07 -3.37
N TYR A 123 -15.64 -22.17 -4.62
CA TYR A 123 -16.29 -21.47 -5.72
C TYR A 123 -16.91 -22.50 -6.66
N ASP A 124 -18.10 -22.16 -7.16
CA ASP A 124 -18.68 -22.86 -8.29
C ASP A 124 -18.06 -22.30 -9.58
N ASP A 125 -18.00 -23.13 -10.61
CA ASP A 125 -17.56 -22.77 -11.96
C ASP A 125 -18.67 -22.08 -12.78
#